data_AF-A0A7J4FW42-F1
#
_entry.id   AF-A0A7J4FW42-F1
#
_cell.length_a   1.000
_cell.length_b   1.000
_cell.length_c   1.000
_cell.angle_alpha   90.00
_cell.angle_beta   90.00
_cell.angle_gamma   90.00
#
_symmetry.space_group_name_H-M   'P 1'
#
loop_
_entity.id
_entity.type
_entity.pdbx_description
1 polymer ?
#
loop_
_entity_poly.entity_id
_entity_poly.type
_entity_poly.pdbx_seq_one_letter_code
_entity_poly.pdbx_strand_id
1 'polypeptide(L)'
;MKSNRKKIEEARKLLFEATKLLTEVIEMHENNISGIEDWMKQRMELWARIFLEGGIVDRKRLYEIWKDEMGKDTRGLGGFFVGKRASLVWTHDGRVMLTRYASESTEAWSGKSLEEYAKELAECKSTNR
;
A
#
# COMPACT_ATOMS: atom_id res chain seq x y z
N MET A 1 -23.39 -44.65 2.82
CA MET A 1 -22.38 -44.11 3.77
C MET A 1 -20.94 -44.05 3.23
N LYS A 2 -20.40 -45.06 2.51
CA LYS A 2 -19.01 -45.04 2.00
C LYS A 2 -18.71 -43.90 0.99
N SER A 3 -19.70 -43.50 0.17
CA SER A 3 -19.55 -42.42 -0.82
C SER A 3 -19.32 -41.04 -0.19
N ASN A 4 -20.01 -40.71 0.90
CA ASN A 4 -19.87 -39.42 1.57
C ASN A 4 -18.51 -39.27 2.26
N ARG A 5 -17.97 -40.34 2.85
CA ARG A 5 -16.60 -40.33 3.39
C ARG A 5 -15.56 -40.01 2.33
N LYS A 6 -15.68 -40.62 1.15
CA LYS A 6 -14.73 -40.40 0.05
C LYS A 6 -14.77 -38.93 -0.44
N LYS A 7 -15.97 -38.35 -0.56
CA LYS A 7 -16.14 -36.93 -0.90
C LYS A 7 -15.58 -35.98 0.16
N ILE A 8 -15.74 -36.31 1.44
CA ILE A 8 -15.16 -35.53 2.55
C ILE A 8 -13.63 -35.59 2.52
N GLU A 9 -13.06 -36.75 2.23
CA GLU A 9 -11.60 -36.94 2.10
C GLU A 9 -11.02 -36.13 0.93
N GLU A 10 -11.68 -36.15 -0.22
CA GLU A 10 -11.31 -35.33 -1.39
C GLU A 10 -11.41 -33.83 -1.10
N ALA A 11 -12.51 -33.39 -0.47
CA ALA A 11 -12.66 -31.99 -0.07
C ALA A 11 -11.55 -31.56 0.88
N ARG A 12 -11.15 -32.43 1.82
CA ARG A 12 -10.04 -32.15 2.75
C ARG A 12 -8.71 -32.00 2.05
N LYS A 13 -8.42 -32.85 1.06
CA LYS A 13 -7.20 -32.75 0.25
C LYS A 13 -7.15 -31.47 -0.56
N LEU A 14 -8.25 -31.15 -1.25
CA LEU A 14 -8.35 -29.92 -2.03
C LEU A 14 -8.18 -28.67 -1.16
N LEU A 15 -8.76 -28.69 0.05
CA LEU A 15 -8.65 -27.57 0.98
C LEU A 15 -7.21 -27.42 1.49
N PHE A 16 -6.51 -28.54 1.74
CA PHE A 16 -5.11 -28.54 2.14
C PHE A 16 -4.18 -28.01 1.03
N GLU A 17 -4.39 -28.45 -0.21
CA GLU A 17 -3.67 -27.95 -1.38
C GLU A 17 -3.91 -26.46 -1.61
N ALA A 18 -5.16 -26.01 -1.50
CA ALA A 18 -5.51 -24.59 -1.60
C ALA A 18 -4.81 -23.75 -0.52
N THR A 19 -4.78 -24.22 0.74
CA THR A 19 -4.04 -23.53 1.80
C THR A 19 -2.54 -23.49 1.55
N LYS A 20 -1.94 -24.58 1.03
CA LYS A 20 -0.51 -24.62 0.71
C LYS A 20 -0.15 -23.62 -0.40
N LEU A 21 -0.98 -23.56 -1.45
CA LEU A 21 -0.83 -22.59 -2.53
C LEU A 21 -0.97 -21.15 -2.03
N LEU A 22 -1.92 -20.88 -1.13
CA LEU A 22 -2.07 -19.56 -0.52
C LEU A 22 -0.85 -19.19 0.33
N THR A 23 -0.31 -20.11 1.14
CA THR A 23 0.92 -19.88 1.92
C THR A 23 2.11 -19.60 1.00
N GLU A 24 2.29 -20.38 -0.07
CA GLU A 24 3.38 -20.15 -1.04
C GLU A 24 3.25 -18.80 -1.74
N VAL A 25 2.03 -18.36 -2.08
CA VAL A 25 1.79 -17.03 -2.66
C VAL A 25 2.12 -15.92 -1.66
N ILE A 26 1.75 -16.08 -0.38
CA ILE A 26 2.07 -15.13 0.68
C ILE A 26 3.59 -15.05 0.87
N GLU A 27 4.27 -16.19 1.00
CA GLU A 27 5.72 -16.25 1.18
C GLU A 27 6.48 -15.70 -0.04
N MET A 28 6.01 -15.96 -1.27
CA MET A 28 6.59 -15.36 -2.48
C MET A 28 6.39 -13.85 -2.52
N HIS A 29 5.25 -13.34 -2.06
CA HIS A 29 4.99 -11.91 -1.97
C HIS A 29 5.86 -11.23 -0.90
N GLU A 30 6.01 -11.86 0.27
CA GLU A 30 6.89 -11.39 1.34
C GLU A 30 8.36 -11.40 0.91
N ASN A 31 8.82 -12.43 0.20
CA ASN A 31 10.22 -12.52 -0.25
C ASN A 31 10.56 -11.50 -1.36
N ASN A 32 9.62 -11.18 -2.26
CA ASN A 32 9.79 -10.11 -3.26
C ASN A 32 9.72 -8.70 -2.65
N ILE A 33 9.15 -8.55 -1.45
CA ILE A 33 9.00 -7.27 -0.73
C ILE A 33 10.01 -7.14 0.43
N SER A 34 10.81 -8.19 0.70
CA SER A 34 11.66 -8.30 1.90
C SER A 34 12.80 -7.26 2.02
N GLY A 35 13.06 -6.46 0.98
CA GLY A 35 14.03 -5.36 1.02
C GLY A 35 13.46 -3.99 1.39
N ILE A 36 12.14 -3.80 1.38
CA ILE A 36 11.52 -2.49 1.61
C ILE A 36 11.08 -2.40 3.08
N GLU A 37 11.68 -1.48 3.82
CA GLU A 37 11.33 -1.23 5.22
C GLU A 37 9.89 -0.68 5.36
N ASP A 38 9.23 -0.98 6.47
CA ASP A 38 7.82 -0.62 6.65
C ASP A 38 7.56 0.88 6.64
N TRP A 39 8.49 1.71 7.10
CA TRP A 39 8.36 3.16 7.01
C TRP A 39 8.42 3.67 5.56
N MET A 40 9.14 2.96 4.68
CA MET A 40 9.17 3.28 3.24
C MET A 40 7.84 2.92 2.61
N LYS A 41 7.29 1.73 2.92
CA LYS A 41 5.95 1.32 2.45
C LYS A 41 4.88 2.32 2.87
N GLN A 42 4.89 2.74 4.14
CA GLN A 42 3.95 3.73 4.66
C GLN A 42 4.04 5.07 3.93
N ARG A 43 5.26 5.52 3.60
CA ARG A 43 5.44 6.75 2.82
C ARG A 43 4.89 6.60 1.41
N MET A 44 5.26 5.53 0.70
CA MET A 44 4.77 5.26 -0.65
C MET A 44 3.25 5.11 -0.70
N GLU A 45 2.65 4.46 0.29
CA GLU A 45 1.21 4.33 0.38
C GLU A 45 0.52 5.70 0.52
N LEU A 46 1.02 6.58 1.40
CA LEU A 46 0.48 7.94 1.51
C LEU A 46 0.60 8.71 0.18
N TRP A 47 1.78 8.64 -0.46
CA TRP A 47 2.01 9.32 -1.73
C TRP A 47 1.10 8.81 -2.83
N ALA A 48 0.92 7.49 -2.92
CA ALA A 48 0.04 6.86 -3.88
C ALA A 48 -1.41 7.30 -3.70
N ARG A 49 -1.89 7.39 -2.46
CA ARG A 49 -3.25 7.86 -2.17
C ARG A 49 -3.46 9.32 -2.56
N ILE A 50 -2.48 10.19 -2.28
CA ILE A 50 -2.52 11.60 -2.73
C ILE A 50 -2.46 11.67 -4.26
N PHE A 51 -1.64 10.81 -4.90
CA PHE A 51 -1.53 10.74 -6.35
C PHE A 51 -2.85 10.34 -7.02
N LEU A 52 -3.55 9.34 -6.47
CA LEU A 52 -4.88 8.92 -6.94
C LEU A 52 -5.93 10.03 -6.86
N GLU A 53 -5.72 11.03 -5.99
CA GLU A 53 -6.58 12.23 -5.88
C GLU A 53 -6.07 13.41 -6.72
N GLY A 54 -5.17 13.17 -7.67
CA GLY A 54 -4.63 14.19 -8.58
C GLY A 54 -3.33 14.84 -8.10
N GLY A 55 -2.67 14.27 -7.09
CA GLY A 55 -1.36 14.70 -6.60
C GLY A 55 -1.38 15.92 -5.67
N ILE A 56 -2.56 16.44 -5.36
CA ILE A 56 -2.79 17.57 -4.45
C ILE A 56 -4.07 17.35 -3.64
N VAL A 57 -3.99 17.53 -2.33
CA VAL A 57 -5.12 17.38 -1.40
C VAL A 57 -5.16 18.53 -0.42
N ASP A 58 -6.31 18.83 0.17
CA ASP A 58 -6.35 19.79 1.27
C ASP A 58 -5.80 19.18 2.59
N ARG A 59 -5.58 20.02 3.60
CA ARG A 59 -5.07 19.59 4.90
C ARG A 59 -5.99 18.58 5.59
N LYS A 60 -7.31 18.78 5.51
CA LYS A 60 -8.29 17.91 6.17
C LYS A 60 -8.20 16.51 5.56
N ARG A 61 -8.15 16.43 4.23
CA ARG A 61 -8.04 15.20 3.47
C ARG A 61 -6.73 14.47 3.71
N LEU A 62 -5.59 15.18 3.79
CA LEU A 62 -4.32 14.58 4.20
C LEU A 62 -4.44 13.86 5.56
N TYR A 63 -5.10 14.49 6.53
CA TYR A 63 -5.28 13.92 7.86
C TYR A 63 -6.22 12.72 7.84
N GLU A 64 -7.32 12.78 7.07
CA GLU A 64 -8.24 11.65 6.88
C GLU A 64 -7.51 10.45 6.27
N ILE A 65 -6.72 10.64 5.21
CA ILE A 65 -5.93 9.57 4.60
C ILE A 65 -4.98 8.95 5.64
N TRP A 66 -4.19 9.77 6.32
CA TRP A 66 -3.15 9.29 7.23
C TRP A 66 -3.72 8.62 8.48
N LYS A 67 -4.72 9.24 9.10
CA LYS A 67 -5.27 8.76 10.36
C LYS A 67 -6.34 7.72 10.15
N ASP A 68 -7.33 8.02 9.33
CA ASP A 68 -8.56 7.23 9.25
C ASP A 68 -8.40 6.07 8.27
N GLU A 69 -7.70 6.28 7.15
CA GLU A 69 -7.53 5.22 6.14
C GLU A 69 -6.26 4.39 6.28
N MET A 70 -5.22 4.92 6.94
CA MET A 70 -3.94 4.22 7.19
C MET A 70 -3.72 3.91 8.68
N GLY A 71 -4.60 4.38 9.58
CA GLY A 71 -4.53 4.08 11.02
C GLY A 71 -3.32 4.69 11.72
N LYS A 72 -2.76 5.80 11.23
CA LYS A 72 -1.50 6.38 11.74
C LYS A 72 -1.71 7.59 12.64
N ASP A 73 -0.74 7.84 13.51
CA ASP A 73 -0.69 9.03 14.34
C ASP A 73 -0.24 10.25 13.54
N THR A 74 -1.02 11.33 13.57
CA THR A 74 -0.77 12.57 12.82
C THR A 74 0.54 13.26 13.18
N ARG A 75 1.14 12.98 14.35
CA ARG A 75 2.47 13.48 14.73
C ARG A 75 3.56 13.02 13.76
N GLY A 76 3.36 11.89 13.08
CA GLY A 76 4.28 11.38 12.06
C GLY A 76 4.31 12.18 10.76
N LEU A 77 3.35 13.07 10.52
CA LEU A 77 3.26 13.82 9.25
C LEU A 77 4.36 14.87 9.08
N GLY A 78 4.95 15.37 10.17
CA GLY A 78 5.99 16.41 10.09
C GLY A 78 7.17 16.00 9.21
N GLY A 79 7.55 14.71 9.25
CA GLY A 79 8.68 14.16 8.49
C GLY A 79 8.52 14.19 6.96
N PHE A 80 7.34 14.48 6.44
CA PHE A 80 7.08 14.57 5.00
C PHE A 80 7.40 15.96 4.43
N PHE A 81 7.37 17.01 5.26
CA PHE A 81 7.50 18.41 4.86
C PHE A 81 8.88 19.02 5.12
N VAL A 82 9.79 18.26 5.73
CA VAL A 82 11.07 18.79 6.23
C VAL A 82 12.27 18.23 5.47
N GLY A 83 13.35 19.03 5.44
CA GLY A 83 14.63 18.67 4.85
C GLY A 83 14.71 18.87 3.32
N LYS A 84 15.89 18.62 2.76
CA LYS A 84 16.15 18.72 1.30
C LYS A 84 15.38 17.69 0.46
N ARG A 85 14.79 16.70 1.13
CA ARG A 85 14.05 15.57 0.57
C ARG A 85 12.60 15.56 1.08
N ALA A 86 12.01 16.75 1.20
CA ALA A 86 10.60 16.87 1.50
C ALA A 86 9.78 16.25 0.36
N SER A 87 8.89 15.33 0.70
CA SER A 87 8.02 14.62 -0.25
C SER A 87 6.66 15.31 -0.41
N LEU A 88 6.32 16.20 0.53
CA LEU A 88 5.12 17.03 0.52
C LEU A 88 5.50 18.49 0.71
N VAL A 89 4.75 19.38 0.08
CA VAL A 89 4.87 20.83 0.25
C VAL A 89 3.51 21.47 0.46
N TRP A 90 3.47 22.54 1.24
CA TRP A 90 2.32 23.43 1.31
C TRP A 90 2.32 24.35 0.10
N THR A 91 1.17 24.40 -0.55
CA THR A 91 0.87 25.38 -1.58
C THR A 91 0.35 26.66 -0.93
N HIS A 92 0.40 27.77 -1.67
CA HIS A 92 -0.02 29.09 -1.18
C HIS A 92 -1.48 29.17 -0.69
N ASP A 93 -2.37 28.31 -1.20
CA ASP A 93 -3.79 28.25 -0.83
C ASP A 93 -4.08 27.27 0.31
N GLY A 94 -3.04 26.73 0.96
CA GLY A 94 -3.18 25.84 2.10
C GLY A 94 -3.43 24.38 1.74
N ARG A 95 -3.27 23.99 0.47
CA ARG A 95 -3.27 22.58 0.06
C ARG A 95 -1.88 21.94 0.14
N VAL A 96 -1.84 20.62 0.13
CA VAL A 96 -0.65 19.78 0.19
C VAL A 96 -0.44 19.10 -1.16
N MET A 97 0.74 19.29 -1.74
CA MET A 97 1.09 18.71 -3.04
C MET A 97 2.32 17.80 -2.92
N LEU A 98 2.35 16.73 -3.73
CA LEU A 98 3.52 15.89 -3.87
C LEU A 98 4.67 16.65 -4.53
N THR A 99 5.88 16.41 -4.05
CA THR A 99 7.10 16.83 -4.75
C THR A 99 7.62 15.72 -5.64
N ARG A 100 8.54 16.06 -6.54
CA ARG A 100 9.26 15.10 -7.37
C ARG A 100 9.97 14.01 -6.56
N TYR A 101 10.39 14.32 -5.32
CA TYR A 101 11.07 13.36 -4.45
C TYR A 101 10.20 12.15 -4.09
N ALA A 102 8.87 12.33 -3.99
CA ALA A 102 7.95 11.21 -3.75
C ALA A 102 7.98 10.19 -4.90
N SER A 103 7.97 10.68 -6.15
CA SER A 103 8.05 9.82 -7.33
C SER A 103 9.41 9.12 -7.44
N GLU A 104 10.51 9.88 -7.29
CA GLU A 104 11.87 9.33 -7.36
C GLU A 104 12.12 8.27 -6.28
N SER A 105 11.62 8.50 -5.07
CA SER A 105 11.79 7.55 -3.97
C SER A 105 10.94 6.29 -4.18
N THR A 106 9.74 6.42 -4.73
CA THR A 106 8.89 5.26 -5.03
C THR A 106 9.58 4.35 -6.05
N GLU A 107 10.14 4.93 -7.10
CA GLU A 107 10.92 4.19 -8.10
C GLU A 107 12.18 3.57 -7.50
N ALA A 108 12.93 4.34 -6.71
CA ALA A 108 14.16 3.85 -6.08
C ALA A 108 13.91 2.70 -5.07
N TRP A 109 12.78 2.68 -4.37
CA TRP A 109 12.49 1.69 -3.34
C TRP A 109 11.74 0.48 -3.89
N SER A 110 10.78 0.69 -4.79
CA SER A 110 9.92 -0.37 -5.29
C SER A 110 10.29 -0.88 -6.69
N GLY A 111 11.14 -0.16 -7.42
CA GLY A 111 11.41 -0.40 -8.83
C GLY A 111 10.25 -0.02 -9.76
N LYS A 112 9.18 0.59 -9.23
CA LYS A 112 7.97 0.99 -9.97
C LYS A 112 7.77 2.49 -9.91
N SER A 113 7.20 3.04 -10.97
CA SER A 113 6.72 4.42 -10.93
C SER A 113 5.64 4.59 -9.87
N LEU A 114 5.47 5.82 -9.37
CA LEU A 114 4.40 6.13 -8.40
C LEU A 114 3.01 5.83 -8.98
N GLU A 115 2.83 6.00 -10.28
CA GLU A 115 1.57 5.69 -10.96
C GLU A 115 1.27 4.17 -10.95
N GLU A 116 2.25 3.34 -11.30
CA GLU A 116 2.10 1.88 -11.24
C GLU A 116 1.81 1.40 -9.83
N TYR A 117 2.56 1.90 -8.85
CA TYR A 117 2.34 1.58 -7.43
C TYR A 117 0.93 2.00 -6.97
N ALA A 118 0.46 3.17 -7.39
CA ALA A 118 -0.87 3.66 -7.06
C ALA A 118 -2.00 2.82 -7.69
N LYS A 119 -1.82 2.36 -8.93
CA LYS A 119 -2.78 1.46 -9.60
C LYS A 119 -2.90 0.13 -8.85
N GLU A 120 -1.78 -0.50 -8.51
CA GLU A 120 -1.78 -1.76 -7.74
C GLU A 120 -2.45 -1.60 -6.37
N LEU A 121 -2.19 -0.49 -5.69
CA LEU A 121 -2.85 -0.18 -4.41
C LEU A 121 -4.36 -0.06 -4.55
N ALA A 122 -4.84 0.57 -5.64
CA ALA A 122 -6.27 0.72 -5.91
C ALA A 122 -6.93 -0.64 -6.23
N GLU A 123 -6.29 -1.47 -7.05
CA GLU A 123 -6.78 -2.79 -7.44
C GLU A 123 -6.87 -3.75 -6.24
N CYS A 124 -5.89 -3.72 -5.34
CA CYS A 124 -5.88 -4.53 -4.13
C CYS A 124 -7.05 -4.21 -3.18
N LYS A 125 -7.51 -2.95 -3.17
CA LYS A 125 -8.69 -2.54 -2.39
C LYS A 125 -10.02 -2.96 -3.02
N SER A 126 -10.11 -3.01 -4.35
CA SER A 126 -11.34 -3.44 -5.03
C SER A 126 -11.63 -4.93 -4.87
N THR A 127 -10.61 -5.77 -4.68
CA THR A 127 -10.77 -7.22 -4.51
C THR A 127 -11.23 -7.64 -3.10
N ASN A 128 -11.14 -6.73 -2.11
CA ASN A 128 -11.52 -6.98 -0.72
C ASN A 128 -12.90 -6.40 -0.34
N ARG A 129 -13.74 -6.05 -1.33
CA ARG A 129 -15.14 -5.65 -1.16
C ARG A 129 -16.07 -6.71 -1.74
#